data_AF-A0A7W5AGY6-F1
#
_entry.id   AF-A0A7W5AGY6-F1
#
_cell.length_a   1.000
_cell.length_b   1.000
_cell.length_c   1.000
_cell.angle_alpha   90.00
_cell.angle_beta   90.00
_cell.angle_gamma   90.00
#
_symmetry.space_group_name_H-M   'P 1'
#
loop_
_entity.id
_entity.type
_entity.pdbx_description
1 polymer ?
#
loop_
_entity_poly.entity_id
_entity_poly.type
_entity_poly.pdbx_seq_one_letter_code
_entity_poly.pdbx_strand_id
1 'polypeptide(L)' 'MAVEVGGVPSGTVTFHTDRGVPRRVDLPRTGSGSITWSTSAEESAYVRIEVRHPGGRMAALTNPIILA' A
#
# COMPACT_ATOMS: atom_id res chain seq x y z
N MET A 1 -8.27 3.39 -6.87
CA MET A 1 -7.73 4.19 -5.75
C MET A 1 -6.36 4.73 -6.12
N ALA A 2 -5.98 5.87 -5.56
CA ALA A 2 -4.66 6.47 -5.71
C ALA A 2 -4.03 6.68 -4.34
N VAL A 3 -2.73 6.40 -4.22
CA VAL A 3 -1.97 6.53 -2.98
C VAL A 3 -0.76 7.40 -3.25
N GLU A 4 -0.65 8.50 -2.51
CA GLU A 4 0.54 9.34 -2.48
C GLU A 4 1.36 8.99 -1.25
N VAL A 5 2.63 8.65 -1.44
CA VAL A 5 3.55 8.33 -0.36
C VAL A 5 4.76 9.25 -0.44
N GLY A 6 5.28 9.65 0.72
CA GLY A 6 6.50 10.44 0.84
C GLY A 6 7.22 10.17 2.15
N GLY A 7 8.53 10.44 2.17
CA GLY A 7 9.34 10.37 3.39
C GLY A 7 9.84 8.98 3.77
N VAL A 8 9.74 7.98 2.89
CA VAL A 8 10.23 6.61 3.15
C VAL A 8 11.24 6.19 2.07
N PRO A 9 12.49 6.71 2.10
CA PRO A 9 13.54 6.34 1.14
C PRO A 9 13.70 4.83 0.99
N SER A 10 13.62 4.35 -0.27
CA SER A 10 13.72 2.93 -0.60
C SER A 10 12.74 2.02 0.16
N GLY A 11 11.63 2.58 0.65
CA GLY A 11 10.60 1.81 1.33
C GLY A 11 9.79 0.93 0.39
N THR A 12 8.86 0.18 0.95
CA THR A 12 7.91 -0.62 0.19
C THR A 12 6.48 -0.28 0.60
N VAL A 13 5.62 -0.04 -0.38
CA VAL A 13 4.17 0.07 -0.25
C VAL A 13 3.52 -1.27 -0.59
N THR A 14 2.65 -1.76 0.29
CA THR A 14 1.94 -3.03 0.12
C THR A 14 0.45 -2.82 0.29
N PHE A 15 -0.35 -3.33 -0.64
CA PHE A 15 -1.80 -3.34 -0.56
C PHE A 15 -2.24 -4.70 -0.02
N HIS A 16 -3.05 -4.68 1.02
CA HIS A 16 -3.59 -5.83 1.72
C HIS A 16 -5.10 -5.88 1.54
N THR A 17 -5.61 -7.06 1.23
CA THR A 17 -7.04 -7.37 1.15
C THR A 17 -7.33 -8.62 1.97
N ASP A 18 -8.61 -9.00 2.06
CA ASP A 18 -9.03 -10.28 2.65
C ASP A 18 -8.44 -11.49 1.90
N ARG A 19 -7.97 -11.30 0.67
CA ARG A 19 -7.36 -12.33 -0.18
C ARG A 19 -5.84 -12.28 -0.19
N GLY A 20 -5.23 -11.47 0.67
CA GLY A 20 -3.79 -11.39 0.85
C GLY A 20 -3.17 -10.10 0.32
N VAL A 21 -2.07 -10.22 -0.43
CA VAL A 21 -1.26 -9.08 -0.89
C VAL A 21 -1.27 -9.01 -2.42
N PRO A 22 -2.29 -8.40 -3.04
CA PRO A 22 -2.37 -8.33 -4.51
C PRO A 22 -1.33 -7.39 -5.14
N ARG A 23 -0.79 -6.42 -4.39
CA ARG A 23 0.15 -5.43 -4.93
C ARG A 23 1.24 -5.07 -3.93
N ARG A 24 2.47 -5.09 -4.41
CA ARG A 24 3.67 -4.57 -3.75
C ARG A 24 4.43 -3.66 -4.71
N VAL A 25 4.89 -2.52 -4.22
CA VAL A 25 5.65 -1.52 -4.98
C VAL A 25 6.79 -1.01 -4.13
N ASP A 26 8.02 -1.07 -4.67
CA ASP A 26 9.17 -0.45 -4.03
C ASP A 26 9.27 1.02 -4.43
N LEU A 27 9.53 1.88 -3.44
CA LEU A 27 9.72 3.29 -3.64
C LEU A 27 11.15 3.58 -4.10
N PRO A 28 11.35 4.64 -4.92
CA PRO A 28 12.69 5.09 -5.26
C PRO A 28 13.46 5.55 -4.01
N ARG A 29 14.77 5.77 -4.17
CA ARG A 29 15.63 6.30 -3.10
C ARG A 29 15.18 7.66 -2.56
N THR A 30 14.46 8.45 -3.36
CA THR A 30 13.84 9.71 -2.91
C THR A 30 12.75 9.49 -1.86
N GLY A 31 12.17 8.29 -1.80
CA GLY A 31 11.18 7.90 -0.80
C GLY A 31 9.77 8.41 -1.05
N SER A 32 9.49 8.87 -2.27
CA SER A 32 8.19 9.38 -2.67
C SER A 32 7.71 8.74 -3.96
N GLY A 33 6.40 8.60 -4.11
CA GLY A 33 5.78 8.06 -5.31
C GLY A 33 4.26 8.08 -5.25
N SER A 34 3.66 8.10 -6.43
CA SER A 34 2.23 7.95 -6.65
C SER A 34 1.94 6.56 -7.20
N ILE A 35 0.97 5.87 -6.60
CA ILE A 35 0.59 4.51 -6.99
C ILE A 35 -0.92 4.49 -7.25
N THR A 36 -1.28 4.15 -8.48
CA THR A 36 -2.67 3.88 -8.86
C THR A 36 -2.90 2.39 -8.95
N TRP A 37 -3.97 1.93 -8.30
CA TRP A 37 -4.42 0.55 -8.35
C TRP A 37 -5.95 0.49 -8.27
N SER A 38 -6.57 -0.54 -8.86
CA SER A 38 -8.01 -0.73 -8.86
C SER A 38 -8.35 -2.13 -8.38
N THR A 39 -9.48 -2.24 -7.69
CA THR A 39 -10.14 -3.50 -7.35
C THR A 39 -11.65 -3.25 -7.21
N SER A 40 -12.46 -4.30 -7.14
CA SER A 40 -13.91 -4.25 -6.90
C SER A 40 -14.30 -4.90 -5.57
N ALA A 41 -15.56 -4.70 -5.15
CA ALA A 41 -16.13 -5.39 -3.99
C ALA A 41 -16.24 -6.92 -4.20
N GLU A 42 -16.34 -7.38 -5.45
CA GLU A 42 -16.31 -8.81 -5.79
C GLU A 42 -14.90 -9.41 -5.58
N GLU A 43 -13.86 -8.61 -5.86
CA GLU A 43 -12.45 -8.99 -5.78
C GLU A 43 -11.84 -8.84 -4.38
N SER A 44 -12.36 -7.93 -3.56
CA SER A 44 -11.85 -7.65 -2.22
C SER A 44 -12.95 -7.10 -1.31
N ALA A 45 -13.06 -7.59 -0.08
CA ALA A 45 -13.96 -7.05 0.94
C ALA A 45 -13.41 -5.76 1.58
N TYR A 46 -12.09 -5.63 1.65
CA TYR A 46 -11.43 -4.42 2.14
C TYR A 46 -10.09 -4.19 1.47
N VAL A 47 -9.59 -2.95 1.59
CA VAL A 47 -8.22 -2.61 1.25
C VAL A 47 -7.55 -1.87 2.41
N ARG A 48 -6.34 -2.28 2.76
CA ARG A 48 -5.44 -1.59 3.69
C ARG A 48 -4.07 -1.44 3.04
N ILE A 49 -3.47 -0.27 3.19
CA ILE A 49 -2.13 -0.01 2.67
C ILE A 49 -1.16 0.01 3.84
N GLU A 50 -0.02 -0.66 3.68
CA GLU A 50 1.10 -0.61 4.60
C GLU A 50 2.33 -0.05 3.88
N VAL A 51 3.09 0.79 4.58
CA VAL A 51 4.37 1.33 4.11
C VAL A 51 5.43 0.93 5.12
N ARG A 52 6.52 0.33 4.63
CA ARG A 52 7.63 -0.15 5.47
C ARG A 52 8.96 0.40 4.97
N HIS A 53 9.86 0.70 5.90
CA HIS A 53 11.25 1.00 5.59
C HIS A 53 12.00 -0.24 5.08
N PRO A 54 13.17 -0.07 4.44
CA PRO A 54 14.14 -1.15 4.31
C PRO A 54 14.35 -1.87 5.65
N GLY A 55 14.38 -3.20 5.64
CA GLY A 55 14.45 -4.02 6.85
C GLY A 55 13.10 -4.29 7.54
N GLY A 56 11.98 -3.84 6.96
CA GLY A 56 10.64 -4.29 7.34
C GLY A 56 9.95 -3.54 8.48
N ARG A 57 10.63 -2.55 9.10
CA ARG A 57 10.02 -1.67 10.10
C ARG A 57 8.86 -0.89 9.48
N MET A 58 7.70 -0.91 10.14
CA MET A 58 6.54 -0.12 9.73
C MET A 58 6.84 1.37 9.76
N ALA A 59 6.46 2.08 8.70
CA ALA A 59 6.48 3.54 8.62
C ALA A 59 5.06 4.11 8.77
N ALA A 60 4.09 3.51 8.07
CA ALA A 60 2.68 3.92 8.12
C ALA A 60 1.76 2.76 7.74
N LEU A 61 0.50 2.85 8.15
CA LEU A 61 -0.58 1.97 7.72
C LEU A 61 -1.89 2.75 7.65
N THR A 62 -2.78 2.37 6.76
CA THR A 62 -4.15 2.92 6.74
C THR A 62 -5.07 2.08 7.61
N ASN A 63 -6.16 2.69 8.07
CA ASN A 63 -7.32 1.89 8.48
C ASN A 63 -7.88 1.14 7.24
N PRO A 64 -8.49 -0.04 7.41
CA PRO A 64 -9.14 -0.73 6.31
C PRO A 64 -10.25 0.14 5.70
N ILE A 65 -10.25 0.23 4.38
CA ILE A 65 -11.35 0.79 3.60
C ILE A 65 -12.22 -0.40 3.20
N ILE A 66 -13.45 -0.44 3.67
CA ILE A 66 -14.41 -1.49 3.33
C ILE A 66 -15.01 -1.19 1.95
N LEU A 67 -15.08 -2.21 1.10
CA LEU A 67 -15.72 -2.13 -0.21
C LEU A 67 -17.11 -2.76 -0.10
N ALA A 68 -18.12 -2.06 -0.61
CA ALA A 68 -19.52 -2.47 -0.64
C ALA A 68 -20.04 -2.50 -2.08
#